data_AF-A0A421K1C9-F1
#
_entry.id   AF-A0A421K1C9-F1
#
_cell.length_a   1.000
_cell.length_b   1.000
_cell.length_c   1.000
_cell.angle_alpha   90.00
_cell.angle_beta   90.00
_cell.angle_gamma   90.00
#
_symmetry.space_group_name_H-M   'P 1'
#
loop_
_entity.id
_entity.type
_entity.pdbx_description
1 polymer ?
#
loop_
_entity_poly.entity_id
_entity_poly.type
_entity_poly.pdbx_seq_one_letter_code
_entity_poly.pdbx_strand_id
1 'polypeptide(L)'
;MKKAVLGALFLASLPIHAQEVPKGKWVEAMKTAIPAYFCQEAQYFRQCFKVSATECEEVAASATRICLNDLNPQIPNMLVQPRDGTLWGNKVGTCAGTAYETTLREKRISNKKCNNVSNWK
;
A
#
# COMPACT_ATOMS: atom_id res chain seq x y z
N MET A 1 46.56 29.11 11.75
CA MET A 1 45.46 29.38 12.70
C MET A 1 44.14 28.92 12.07
N LYS A 2 43.62 27.74 12.43
CA LYS A 2 42.35 27.20 11.91
C LYS A 2 41.25 27.51 12.93
N LYS A 3 40.31 28.39 12.60
CA LYS A 3 39.13 28.66 13.43
C LYS A 3 38.10 27.55 13.14
N ALA A 4 37.87 26.67 14.12
CA ALA A 4 36.76 25.73 14.08
C ALA A 4 35.49 26.50 14.48
N VAL A 5 34.55 26.65 13.54
CA VAL A 5 33.21 27.15 13.82
C VAL A 5 32.37 25.94 14.23
N LEU A 6 32.12 25.78 15.53
CA LEU A 6 31.11 24.87 16.04
C LEU A 6 29.72 25.45 15.71
N GLY A 7 29.11 24.97 14.63
CA GLY A 7 27.71 25.23 14.33
C GLY A 7 26.82 24.33 15.18
N ALA A 8 26.10 24.91 16.15
CA ALA A 8 25.09 24.21 16.93
C ALA A 8 23.89 23.84 16.02
N LEU A 9 23.70 22.54 15.77
CA LEU A 9 22.48 22.03 15.14
C LEU A 9 21.33 22.07 16.14
N PHE A 10 20.41 23.02 15.97
CA PHE A 10 19.09 22.99 16.60
C PHE A 10 18.25 21.88 15.96
N LEU A 11 18.15 20.73 16.64
CA LEU A 11 17.18 19.68 16.33
C LEU A 11 15.79 20.14 16.80
N ALA A 12 15.10 20.93 15.98
CA ALA A 12 13.70 21.25 16.22
C ALA A 12 12.86 19.97 16.06
N SER A 13 12.34 19.45 17.17
CA SER A 13 11.40 18.32 17.18
C SER A 13 10.08 18.76 16.57
N LEU A 14 9.78 18.35 15.33
CA LEU A 14 8.47 18.61 14.73
C LEU A 14 7.42 17.75 15.44
N PRO A 15 6.30 18.34 15.89
CA PRO A 15 5.24 17.59 16.54
C PRO A 15 4.51 16.72 15.50
N ILE A 16 4.60 15.40 15.65
CA ILE A 16 3.79 14.43 14.92
C ILE A 16 2.36 14.56 15.44
N HIS A 17 1.57 15.40 14.78
CA HIS A 17 0.15 15.52 15.10
C HIS A 17 -0.58 14.31 14.55
N ALA A 18 -1.27 13.58 15.42
CA ALA A 18 -2.21 12.55 15.00
C ALA A 18 -3.33 13.24 14.21
N GLN A 19 -3.42 12.92 12.91
CA GLN A 19 -4.45 13.48 12.04
C GLN A 19 -5.64 12.53 12.00
N GLU A 20 -6.84 13.04 12.26
CA GLU A 20 -8.06 12.27 12.07
C GLU A 20 -8.55 12.38 10.62
N VAL A 21 -8.91 11.25 10.03
CA VAL A 21 -9.42 11.16 8.66
C VAL A 21 -10.77 10.44 8.66
N PRO A 22 -11.85 11.04 8.11
CA PRO A 22 -13.13 10.35 7.97
C PRO A 22 -13.00 9.09 7.11
N LYS A 23 -13.69 8.01 7.51
CA LYS A 23 -13.69 6.72 6.81
C LYS A 23 -13.91 6.85 5.32
N GLY A 24 -14.93 7.60 4.91
CA GLY A 24 -15.24 7.78 3.49
C GLY A 24 -14.07 8.36 2.70
N LYS A 25 -13.39 9.38 3.25
CA LYS A 25 -12.20 9.97 2.60
C LYS A 25 -11.05 8.98 2.52
N TRP A 26 -10.83 8.19 3.58
CA TRP A 26 -9.80 7.17 3.59
C TRP A 26 -10.09 6.05 2.57
N VAL A 27 -11.32 5.53 2.54
CA VAL A 27 -11.75 4.49 1.60
C VAL A 27 -11.62 4.96 0.16
N GLU A 28 -12.08 6.17 -0.18
CA GLU A 28 -11.91 6.71 -1.53
C GLU A 28 -10.43 6.85 -1.92
N ALA A 29 -9.58 7.31 -1.02
CA ALA A 29 -8.14 7.39 -1.28
C ALA A 29 -7.50 6.02 -1.53
N MET A 30 -7.91 4.98 -0.77
CA MET A 30 -7.36 3.63 -0.91
C MET A 30 -7.73 2.95 -2.23
N LYS A 31 -8.88 3.28 -2.82
CA LYS A 31 -9.28 2.79 -4.16
C LYS A 31 -8.26 3.14 -5.24
N THR A 32 -7.50 4.22 -5.06
CA THR A 32 -6.46 4.65 -6.00
C THR A 32 -5.06 4.31 -5.50
N ALA A 33 -4.79 4.53 -4.20
CA ALA A 33 -3.44 4.37 -3.65
C ALA A 33 -2.93 2.92 -3.73
N ILE A 34 -3.77 1.93 -3.42
CA ILE A 34 -3.35 0.52 -3.41
C ILE A 34 -3.05 0.01 -4.82
N PRO A 35 -3.92 0.20 -5.84
CA PRO A 35 -3.61 -0.22 -7.20
C PRO A 35 -2.35 0.46 -7.75
N ALA A 36 -2.24 1.78 -7.54
CA ALA A 36 -1.07 2.53 -7.98
C ALA A 36 0.22 2.02 -7.32
N TYR A 37 0.19 1.72 -6.01
CA TYR A 37 1.33 1.14 -5.31
C TYR A 37 1.67 -0.25 -5.81
N PHE A 38 0.70 -1.15 -5.96
CA PHE A 38 0.94 -2.53 -6.45
C PHE A 38 1.54 -2.56 -7.85
N CYS A 39 1.14 -1.60 -8.68
CA CYS A 39 1.42 -1.63 -10.12
C CYS A 39 2.57 -0.74 -10.56
N GLN A 40 3.35 -0.20 -9.63
CA GLN A 40 4.65 0.40 -9.95
C GLN A 40 5.59 -0.67 -10.53
N GLU A 41 6.46 -0.26 -11.45
CA GLU A 41 7.30 -1.20 -12.22
C GLU A 41 8.15 -2.12 -11.34
N ALA A 42 8.74 -1.60 -10.26
CA ALA A 42 9.61 -2.36 -9.37
C ALA A 42 8.86 -3.30 -8.40
N GLN A 43 7.53 -3.21 -8.34
CA GLN A 43 6.72 -3.91 -7.33
C GLN A 43 6.43 -5.34 -7.72
N TYR A 44 6.19 -6.18 -6.72
CA TYR A 44 6.02 -7.63 -6.88
C TYR A 44 5.03 -7.98 -8.00
N PHE A 45 3.86 -7.34 -8.03
CA PHE A 45 2.80 -7.68 -8.98
C PHE A 45 3.14 -7.37 -10.44
N ARG A 46 3.99 -6.36 -10.71
CA ARG A 46 4.53 -6.07 -12.05
C ARG A 46 5.75 -6.90 -12.43
N GLN A 47 6.48 -7.38 -11.43
CA GLN A 47 7.69 -8.17 -11.62
C GLN A 47 7.41 -9.68 -11.74
N CYS A 48 6.30 -10.15 -11.18
CA CYS A 48 6.02 -11.57 -11.01
C CYS A 48 4.81 -12.10 -11.79
N PHE A 49 4.13 -11.22 -12.52
CA PHE A 49 3.03 -11.59 -13.40
C PHE A 49 3.29 -11.04 -14.79
N LYS A 50 2.94 -11.84 -15.82
CA LYS A 50 3.01 -11.43 -17.22
C LYS A 50 1.83 -10.52 -17.56
N VAL A 51 1.90 -9.26 -17.14
CA VAL A 51 0.84 -8.26 -17.28
C VAL A 51 1.39 -6.93 -17.77
N SER A 52 0.56 -6.15 -18.45
CA SER A 52 0.85 -4.73 -18.73
C SER A 52 0.62 -3.87 -17.48
N ALA A 53 1.01 -2.59 -17.54
CA ALA A 53 0.70 -1.62 -16.48
C ALA A 53 -0.82 -1.49 -16.28
N THR A 54 -1.54 -1.30 -17.38
CA THR A 54 -3.00 -1.17 -17.39
C THR A 54 -3.69 -2.42 -16.84
N GLU A 55 -3.27 -3.61 -17.28
CA GLU A 55 -3.87 -4.85 -16.79
C GLU A 55 -3.64 -5.03 -15.28
N CYS A 56 -2.43 -4.70 -14.79
CA CYS A 56 -2.15 -4.73 -13.37
C CYS A 56 -3.11 -3.80 -12.61
N GLU A 57 -3.22 -2.54 -13.05
CA GLU A 57 -4.04 -1.54 -12.35
C GLU A 57 -5.52 -1.91 -12.36
N GLU A 58 -6.06 -2.42 -13.47
CA GLU A 58 -7.45 -2.86 -13.57
C GLU A 58 -7.78 -4.00 -12.59
N VAL A 59 -6.92 -5.03 -12.55
CA VAL A 59 -7.11 -6.17 -11.64
C VAL A 59 -6.93 -5.73 -10.19
N ALA A 60 -5.90 -4.94 -9.89
CA ALA A 60 -5.64 -4.44 -8.55
C ALA A 60 -6.76 -3.50 -8.06
N ALA A 61 -7.32 -2.64 -8.93
CA ALA A 61 -8.44 -1.77 -8.60
C ALA A 61 -9.72 -2.57 -8.32
N SER A 62 -10.02 -3.58 -9.15
CA SER A 62 -11.15 -4.47 -8.92
C SER A 62 -11.03 -5.21 -7.59
N ALA A 63 -9.87 -5.83 -7.33
CA ALA A 63 -9.56 -6.53 -6.08
C ALA A 63 -9.65 -5.59 -4.87
N THR A 64 -9.07 -4.39 -4.96
CA THR A 64 -9.10 -3.38 -3.89
C THR A 64 -10.53 -2.96 -3.56
N ARG A 65 -11.38 -2.73 -4.57
CA ARG A 65 -12.78 -2.36 -4.36
C ARG A 65 -13.56 -3.44 -3.61
N ILE A 66 -13.39 -4.71 -3.99
CA ILE A 66 -14.02 -5.85 -3.32
C ILE A 66 -13.57 -5.90 -1.85
N CYS A 67 -12.25 -5.85 -1.61
CA CYS A 67 -11.68 -5.90 -0.27
C CYS A 67 -12.09 -4.71 0.61
N LEU A 68 -12.18 -3.50 0.05
CA LEU A 68 -12.69 -2.34 0.77
C LEU A 68 -14.16 -2.54 1.16
N ASN A 69 -15.01 -3.06 0.26
CA ASN A 69 -16.41 -3.33 0.58
C ASN A 69 -16.56 -4.36 1.70
N ASP A 70 -15.77 -5.44 1.65
CA ASP A 70 -15.82 -6.51 2.66
C ASP A 70 -15.34 -6.03 4.04
N LEU A 71 -14.33 -5.15 4.07
CA LEU A 71 -13.78 -4.62 5.31
C LEU A 71 -14.49 -3.37 5.83
N ASN A 72 -15.23 -2.64 4.99
CA ASN A 72 -15.87 -1.37 5.33
C ASN A 72 -16.73 -1.39 6.62
N PRO A 73 -17.49 -2.46 6.95
CA PRO A 73 -18.22 -2.54 8.20
C PRO A 73 -17.34 -2.52 9.46
N GLN A 74 -16.08 -2.94 9.33
CA GLN A 74 -15.13 -3.04 10.45
C GLN A 74 -14.27 -1.78 10.61
N ILE A 75 -14.20 -0.92 9.59
CA ILE A 75 -13.40 0.29 9.61
C ILE A 75 -14.11 1.35 10.49
N PRO A 76 -13.41 1.96 11.46
CA PRO A 76 -13.99 3.00 12.31
C PRO A 76 -14.38 4.22 11.49
N ASN A 77 -15.39 4.97 11.94
CA ASN A 77 -15.87 6.15 11.21
C ASN A 77 -14.82 7.26 11.09
N MET A 78 -13.87 7.32 12.02
CA MET A 78 -12.70 8.21 12.00
C MET A 78 -11.44 7.37 12.19
N LEU A 79 -10.43 7.61 11.36
CA LEU A 79 -9.13 6.93 11.44
C LEU A 79 -8.09 7.90 12.00
N VAL A 80 -7.40 7.48 13.05
CA VAL A 80 -6.28 8.22 13.64
C VAL A 80 -4.99 7.83 12.93
N GLN A 81 -4.41 8.78 12.20
CA GLN A 81 -3.21 8.58 11.41
C GLN A 81 -1.92 8.78 12.23
N PRO A 82 -0.84 8.05 11.90
CA PRO A 82 -0.74 7.05 10.83
C PRO A 82 -1.23 5.64 11.24
N ARG A 83 -1.43 5.39 12.54
CA ARG A 83 -1.67 4.07 13.12
C ARG A 83 -2.80 3.31 12.42
N ASP A 84 -3.97 3.93 12.32
CA ASP A 84 -5.15 3.26 11.78
C ASP A 84 -5.03 3.11 10.26
N GLY A 85 -4.40 4.08 9.57
CA GLY A 85 -4.11 3.97 8.14
C GLY A 85 -3.17 2.81 7.82
N THR A 86 -2.11 2.62 8.60
CA THR A 86 -1.21 1.46 8.46
C THR A 86 -1.93 0.15 8.70
N LEU A 87 -2.72 0.06 9.79
CA LEU A 87 -3.46 -1.16 10.12
C LEU A 87 -4.45 -1.55 9.02
N TRP A 88 -5.33 -0.64 8.63
CA TRP A 88 -6.37 -0.92 7.65
C TRP A 88 -5.80 -1.01 6.23
N GLY A 89 -4.76 -0.23 5.90
CA GLY A 89 -4.05 -0.33 4.64
C GLY A 89 -3.42 -1.71 4.45
N ASN A 90 -2.78 -2.25 5.49
CA ASN A 90 -2.23 -3.61 5.47
C ASN A 90 -3.31 -4.68 5.30
N LYS A 91 -4.46 -4.54 5.97
CA LYS A 91 -5.59 -5.48 5.82
C LYS A 91 -6.14 -5.47 4.39
N VAL A 92 -6.42 -4.28 3.84
CA VAL A 92 -6.94 -4.14 2.47
C VAL A 92 -5.90 -4.61 1.46
N GLY A 93 -4.63 -4.23 1.61
CA GLY A 93 -3.55 -4.65 0.73
C GLY A 93 -3.34 -6.17 0.74
N THR A 94 -3.39 -6.82 1.91
CA THR A 94 -3.27 -8.29 1.99
C THR A 94 -4.42 -8.97 1.27
N CYS A 95 -5.67 -8.52 1.49
CA CYS A 95 -6.84 -9.03 0.78
C CYS A 95 -6.70 -8.83 -0.73
N ALA A 96 -6.38 -7.61 -1.18
CA ALA A 96 -6.29 -7.27 -2.60
C ALA A 96 -5.16 -8.03 -3.29
N GLY A 97 -4.00 -8.18 -2.62
CA GLY A 97 -2.86 -8.95 -3.13
C GLY A 97 -3.21 -10.43 -3.31
N THR A 98 -3.96 -11.00 -2.36
CA THR A 98 -4.42 -12.39 -2.43
C THR A 98 -5.39 -12.58 -3.58
N ALA A 99 -6.38 -11.69 -3.71
CA ALA A 99 -7.34 -11.73 -4.81
C ALA A 99 -6.65 -11.59 -6.17
N TYR A 100 -5.70 -10.64 -6.30
CA TYR A 100 -4.89 -10.45 -7.51
C TYR A 100 -4.14 -11.73 -7.89
N GLU A 101 -3.46 -12.33 -6.92
CA GLU A 101 -2.72 -13.59 -7.12
C GLU A 101 -3.60 -14.75 -7.57
N THR A 102 -4.81 -14.85 -6.99
CA THR A 102 -5.79 -15.88 -7.37
C THR A 102 -6.30 -15.63 -8.79
N THR A 103 -6.65 -14.38 -9.13
CA THR A 103 -7.16 -14.00 -10.44
C THR A 103 -6.14 -14.25 -11.54
N LEU A 104 -4.86 -13.94 -11.30
CA LEU A 104 -3.80 -14.03 -12.31
C LEU A 104 -2.88 -15.23 -12.11
N ARG A 105 -3.34 -16.28 -11.43
CA ARG A 105 -2.54 -17.47 -11.08
C ARG A 105 -1.78 -18.03 -12.28
N GLU A 106 -2.44 -18.12 -13.43
CA GLU A 106 -1.88 -18.68 -14.67
C GLU A 106 -0.86 -17.76 -15.35
N LYS A 107 -0.89 -16.46 -15.06
CA LYS A 107 0.06 -15.47 -15.59
C LYS A 107 1.31 -15.30 -14.72
N ARG A 108 1.40 -16.02 -13.60
CA ARG A 108 2.53 -15.93 -12.68
C ARG A 108 3.81 -16.48 -13.33
N ILE A 109 4.90 -15.75 -13.16
CA ILE A 109 6.24 -16.20 -13.55
C ILE A 109 6.73 -17.19 -12.49
N SER A 110 7.14 -18.39 -12.89
CA SER A 110 7.68 -19.38 -11.94
C SER A 110 9.18 -19.17 -11.73
N ASN A 111 9.56 -18.69 -10.54
CA ASN A 111 10.95 -18.62 -10.08
C ASN A 111 10.99 -18.42 -8.53
N LYS A 112 12.18 -18.45 -7.93
CA LYS A 112 12.36 -18.30 -6.47
C LYS A 112 11.74 -17.01 -5.90
N LYS A 113 11.83 -15.88 -6.63
CA LYS A 113 11.26 -14.59 -6.21
C LYS A 113 9.74 -14.63 -6.25
N CYS A 114 9.17 -15.12 -7.34
CA CYS A 114 7.74 -15.04 -7.61
C CYS A 114 6.93 -16.16 -6.96
N ASN A 115 7.58 -17.26 -6.58
CA ASN A 115 6.95 -18.35 -5.82
C ASN A 115 6.98 -18.10 -4.30
N ASN A 116 7.50 -16.96 -3.85
CA ASN A 116 7.53 -16.56 -2.44
C ASN A 116 6.60 -15.36 -2.18
N VAL A 117 5.43 -15.62 -1.62
CA VAL A 117 4.40 -14.61 -1.31
C VAL A 117 4.82 -13.60 -0.23
N SER A 118 5.88 -13.87 0.56
CA SER A 118 6.39 -12.88 1.50
C SER A 118 7.01 -11.66 0.82
N ASN A 119 7.29 -11.76 -0.49
CA ASN A 119 7.82 -10.67 -1.31
C ASN A 119 6.76 -9.64 -1.73
N TRP A 120 5.51 -9.74 -1.27
CA TRP A 120 4.50 -8.69 -1.50
C TRP A 120 4.78 -7.39 -0.74
N LYS A 121 5.57 -7.48 0.33
CA LYS A 121 5.77 -6.41 1.33
C LYS A 121 6.96 -5.53 1.01
#